data_AF-A0A484LPY4-F1
#
_entry.id   AF-A0A484LPY4-F1
#
_cell.length_a   1.000
_cell.length_b   1.000
_cell.length_c   1.000
_cell.angle_alpha   90.00
_cell.angle_beta   90.00
_cell.angle_gamma   90.00
#
_symmetry.space_group_name_H-M   'P 1'
#
loop_
_entity.id
_entity.type
_entity.pdbx_description
1 polymer ?
#
loop_
_entity_poly.entity_id
_entity_poly.type
_entity_poly.pdbx_seq_one_letter_code
_entity_poly.pdbx_strand_id
1 'polypeptide(L)'
;MWLTRGPGYTSLEELTEDPIGRFGIIEGASPPSSPAAAAGGGGRPGEDASITIAGNVTTDNQSVTFDRRSLIINGRRKLLISASIHYPRSVPAMWPGLVQLAKEGGADAIETYVFWNGHERSPGNYYFGGRYDLVKFCKIVQQASMYLILRIGPFIAAEWNYGGVPVWLHYVPNTIFRTDSEPFKFYMQSFMTFIVNLMKKERLFLSQGGPIILSQVENEYGFYEAAYGEGGKRYASWAANMALSQKTGVPWIMCEQFDAPAEVIDTCNSFYCDQFTPISPNKPKIWTENWPGWFRTFGDSDPHRPPEDIAFSVARFFQKGGSVHNYYMYHGGTNFGRTSGGPFITTSYDYEAPIDEYGLARFPKWGHLKELHKAIKLFESALLNNEPVSLSLGLLQEADVYENASRGECAAFLSNADNKTDKVVVFRNMQYNLPAWSVSILPDCKNVVFNTAKVRSQTSTVEMIPSDLHFSSGSAHSRLKDLQWEVFMESAGIWGDADFTRKGFVDHINTTKDTTDYLWCTTSLFVDGDEESVINGSSTILQVESKGHVLHVFVNKLLQGEDFIFLFQC
;
A
#
# COMPACT_ATOMS: atom_id res chain seq x y z
N MET A 1 10.42 1.92 14.19
CA MET A 1 11.12 1.92 12.90
C MET A 1 10.75 0.59 12.27
N TRP A 2 9.90 0.61 11.25
CA TRP A 2 9.20 -0.58 10.74
C TRP A 2 9.50 -0.69 9.25
N LEU A 3 10.46 -1.53 8.90
CA LEU A 3 10.61 -2.07 7.56
C LEU A 3 10.73 -3.59 7.69
N THR A 4 10.16 -4.26 6.72
CA THR A 4 10.04 -5.70 6.58
C THR A 4 11.43 -6.32 6.37
N ARG A 5 11.88 -7.16 7.30
CA ARG A 5 13.03 -8.04 7.05
C ARG A 5 12.59 -9.18 6.15
N GLY A 6 13.27 -9.37 5.02
CA GLY A 6 13.28 -10.66 4.33
C GLY A 6 13.93 -11.75 5.21
N PRO A 7 13.62 -13.04 5.02
CA PRO A 7 14.06 -14.08 5.92
C PRO A 7 15.56 -14.37 5.74
N GLY A 8 16.36 -14.15 6.78
CA GLY A 8 17.75 -14.59 6.84
C GLY A 8 18.52 -14.05 8.05
N TYR A 9 18.92 -14.98 8.93
CA TYR A 9 19.91 -14.87 10.01
C TYR A 9 19.47 -14.46 11.43
N THR A 10 20.03 -15.23 12.35
CA THR A 10 19.71 -15.50 13.75
C THR A 10 20.19 -14.45 14.76
N SER A 11 19.32 -14.21 15.76
CA SER A 11 19.52 -13.86 17.19
C SER A 11 20.72 -13.01 17.64
N LEU A 12 20.44 -11.94 18.40
CA LEU A 12 21.20 -11.56 19.61
C LEU A 12 20.36 -10.66 20.52
N GLU A 13 20.62 -10.79 21.82
CA GLU A 13 19.76 -10.59 22.99
C GLU A 13 19.54 -9.13 23.45
N GLU A 14 18.44 -8.94 24.19
CA GLU A 14 18.00 -7.74 24.91
C GLU A 14 18.94 -7.34 26.06
N LEU A 15 18.97 -6.05 26.36
CA LEU A 15 19.20 -5.54 27.72
C LEU A 15 18.07 -4.58 28.09
N THR A 16 17.23 -5.05 28.99
CA THR A 16 16.24 -4.34 29.80
C THR A 16 16.91 -3.39 30.78
N GLU A 17 16.29 -2.23 31.08
CA GLU A 17 16.19 -1.70 32.45
C GLU A 17 15.22 -0.50 32.54
N ASP A 18 14.20 -0.68 33.36
CA ASP A 18 13.37 0.31 34.09
C ASP A 18 13.70 0.03 35.60
N PRO A 19 13.41 0.84 36.65
CA PRO A 19 12.15 1.59 36.77
C PRO A 19 12.12 2.84 37.73
N ILE A 20 10.89 3.39 37.84
CA ILE A 20 10.24 4.07 39.00
C ILE A 20 10.36 5.59 39.17
N GLY A 21 9.20 6.25 39.13
CA GLY A 21 8.91 7.52 39.81
C GLY A 21 7.41 7.84 39.88
N ARG A 22 6.75 7.44 40.98
CA ARG A 22 5.34 7.75 41.31
C ARG A 22 5.14 9.20 41.74
N PHE A 23 4.17 9.92 41.16
CA PHE A 23 3.38 11.02 41.76
C PHE A 23 2.15 11.18 40.85
N GLY A 24 0.90 11.47 41.23
CA GLY A 24 0.24 11.94 42.44
C GLY A 24 -1.08 12.56 41.94
N ILE A 25 -2.22 12.06 42.40
CA ILE A 25 -3.58 12.39 41.93
C ILE A 25 -3.97 13.82 42.31
N ILE A 26 -4.57 14.58 41.38
CA ILE A 26 -5.42 15.74 41.71
C ILE A 26 -6.65 15.73 40.77
N GLU A 27 -7.83 15.66 41.39
CA GLU A 27 -9.15 15.80 40.77
C GLU A 27 -9.49 17.26 40.45
N GLY A 28 -10.37 17.45 39.45
CA GLY A 28 -11.35 18.53 39.47
C GLY A 28 -11.31 19.50 38.29
N ALA A 29 -12.27 19.38 37.36
CA ALA A 29 -13.29 20.41 37.10
C ALA A 29 -14.09 20.09 35.83
N SER A 30 -15.41 20.13 35.96
CA SER A 30 -16.42 19.94 34.91
C SER A 30 -16.64 21.23 34.08
N PRO A 31 -17.25 21.13 32.87
CA PRO A 31 -17.24 22.18 31.86
C PRO A 31 -18.41 23.17 32.01
N PRO A 32 -18.30 24.38 31.43
CA PRO A 32 -19.44 25.28 31.33
C PRO A 32 -20.31 25.00 30.09
N SER A 33 -21.59 25.20 30.37
CA SER A 33 -22.83 25.12 29.59
C SER A 33 -22.91 25.93 28.30
N SER A 34 -23.66 25.38 27.34
CA SER A 34 -24.27 26.05 26.18
C SER A 34 -25.32 27.09 26.58
N PRO A 35 -25.67 28.02 25.66
CA PRO A 35 -27.01 28.57 25.59
C PRO A 35 -27.75 28.16 24.30
N ALA A 36 -29.04 27.93 24.47
CA ALA A 36 -30.04 27.71 23.42
C ALA A 36 -30.81 29.00 23.11
N ALA A 37 -31.21 29.18 21.84
CA ALA A 37 -32.37 29.96 21.38
C ALA A 37 -32.63 29.54 19.91
N ALA A 38 -33.72 28.85 19.56
CA ALA A 38 -35.12 29.28 19.44
C ALA A 38 -35.51 29.74 18.02
N ALA A 39 -36.14 28.80 17.29
CA ALA A 39 -37.37 28.85 16.48
C ALA A 39 -37.69 29.99 15.48
N GLY A 40 -38.12 29.53 14.29
CA GLY A 40 -39.00 30.20 13.31
C GLY A 40 -38.70 29.62 11.91
N GLY A 41 -39.56 28.94 11.14
CA GLY A 41 -41.02 28.91 11.07
C GLY A 41 -41.45 29.40 9.68
N GLY A 42 -41.96 28.51 8.81
CA GLY A 42 -42.68 28.89 7.58
C GLY A 42 -42.33 28.04 6.35
N GLY A 43 -43.28 27.20 5.90
CA GLY A 43 -43.12 26.33 4.74
C GLY A 43 -43.89 26.76 3.49
N ARG A 44 -43.73 26.00 2.40
CA ARG A 44 -44.80 25.37 1.59
C ARG A 44 -44.21 24.54 0.44
N PRO A 45 -44.93 23.52 -0.07
CA PRO A 45 -44.41 22.47 -0.94
C PRO A 45 -44.65 22.76 -2.43
N GLY A 46 -43.79 22.24 -3.30
CA GLY A 46 -43.98 22.18 -4.75
C GLY A 46 -43.73 20.76 -5.24
N GLU A 47 -44.74 20.21 -5.91
CA GLU A 47 -44.81 18.89 -6.54
C GLU A 47 -43.69 18.70 -7.57
N ASP A 48 -43.17 17.47 -7.70
CA ASP A 48 -42.73 16.98 -9.00
C ASP A 48 -42.83 15.45 -9.11
N ALA A 49 -43.23 15.04 -10.30
CA ALA A 49 -43.91 13.80 -10.62
C ALA A 49 -43.05 12.52 -10.52
N SER A 50 -43.65 11.47 -9.98
CA SER A 50 -43.17 10.10 -10.03
C SER A 50 -43.35 9.51 -11.44
N ILE A 51 -42.24 9.25 -12.15
CA ILE A 51 -42.21 8.36 -13.30
C ILE A 51 -41.72 6.99 -12.83
N THR A 52 -42.64 6.04 -12.70
CA THR A 52 -42.33 4.65 -12.37
C THR A 52 -41.90 3.91 -13.64
N ILE A 53 -40.59 3.76 -13.86
CA ILE A 53 -40.08 2.77 -14.82
C ILE A 53 -40.03 1.42 -14.09
N ALA A 54 -40.99 0.55 -14.40
CA ALA A 54 -40.96 -0.84 -13.97
C ALA A 54 -39.86 -1.59 -14.73
N GLY A 55 -38.64 -1.53 -14.21
CA GLY A 55 -37.57 -2.47 -14.55
C GLY A 55 -37.72 -3.72 -13.69
N ASN A 56 -37.84 -4.89 -14.33
CA ASN A 56 -37.70 -6.18 -13.66
C ASN A 56 -36.31 -6.24 -12.99
N VAL A 57 -36.26 -5.92 -11.70
CA VAL A 57 -35.11 -6.20 -10.85
C VAL A 57 -35.12 -7.70 -10.60
N THR A 58 -34.42 -8.46 -11.42
CA THR A 58 -33.89 -9.75 -10.96
C THR A 58 -33.04 -9.44 -9.74
N THR A 59 -33.50 -9.86 -8.57
CA THR A 59 -32.73 -9.82 -7.33
C THR A 59 -31.54 -10.76 -7.47
N ASP A 60 -30.52 -10.36 -8.22
CA ASP A 60 -29.20 -10.96 -8.12
C ASP A 60 -28.78 -10.78 -6.67
N ASN A 61 -28.57 -11.90 -5.98
CA ASN A 61 -28.22 -11.92 -4.58
C ASN A 61 -26.84 -11.24 -4.42
N GLN A 62 -26.84 -9.95 -4.05
CA GLN A 62 -25.65 -9.12 -3.89
C GLN A 62 -24.84 -9.64 -2.71
N SER A 63 -23.93 -10.57 -2.98
CA SER A 63 -23.19 -11.29 -1.94
C SER A 63 -21.78 -11.63 -2.42
N VAL A 64 -20.83 -11.58 -1.48
CA VAL A 64 -19.48 -12.12 -1.67
C VAL A 64 -19.27 -13.20 -0.62
N THR A 65 -19.00 -14.41 -1.09
CA THR A 65 -18.53 -15.52 -0.26
C THR A 65 -17.27 -16.11 -0.91
N PHE A 66 -16.78 -17.22 -0.39
CA PHE A 66 -15.65 -17.93 -0.98
C PHE A 66 -15.77 -19.43 -0.72
N ASP A 67 -15.03 -20.19 -1.51
CA ASP A 67 -14.77 -21.60 -1.26
C ASP A 67 -13.26 -21.87 -1.46
N ARG A 68 -12.88 -23.16 -1.42
CA ARG A 68 -11.49 -23.58 -1.64
C ARG A 68 -10.85 -23.10 -2.94
N ARG A 69 -11.67 -22.76 -3.95
CA ARG A 69 -11.18 -22.43 -5.29
C ARG A 69 -11.04 -20.93 -5.47
N SER A 70 -12.06 -20.15 -5.15
CA SER A 70 -12.08 -18.71 -5.43
C SER A 70 -13.05 -17.94 -4.54
N LEU A 71 -13.05 -16.60 -4.69
CA LEU A 71 -14.22 -15.80 -4.30
C LEU A 71 -15.42 -16.19 -5.17
N ILE A 72 -16.61 -16.11 -4.58
CA ILE A 72 -17.91 -16.28 -5.23
C ILE A 72 -18.64 -14.94 -5.12
N ILE A 73 -18.78 -14.27 -6.25
CA ILE A 73 -19.41 -12.95 -6.34
C ILE A 73 -20.73 -13.11 -7.07
N ASN A 74 -21.84 -12.73 -6.41
CA ASN A 74 -23.20 -12.90 -6.91
C ASN A 74 -23.48 -14.33 -7.41
N GLY A 75 -23.08 -15.32 -6.61
CA GLY A 75 -23.27 -16.74 -6.89
C GLY A 75 -22.34 -17.34 -7.95
N ARG A 76 -21.35 -16.59 -8.46
CA ARG A 76 -20.40 -17.08 -9.47
C ARG A 76 -18.97 -17.00 -8.96
N ARG A 77 -18.23 -18.10 -9.09
CA ARG A 77 -16.77 -18.09 -8.91
C ARG A 77 -16.15 -17.06 -9.86
N LYS A 78 -15.09 -16.39 -9.41
CA LYS A 78 -14.38 -15.36 -10.17
C LYS A 78 -12.88 -15.57 -10.07
N LEU A 79 -12.21 -15.45 -11.21
CA LEU A 79 -10.78 -15.25 -11.27
C LEU A 79 -10.56 -13.74 -11.36
N LEU A 80 -9.85 -13.16 -10.40
CA LEU A 80 -9.70 -11.71 -10.29
C LEU A 80 -8.24 -11.31 -10.46
N ILE A 81 -8.03 -10.31 -11.32
CA ILE A 81 -6.78 -9.59 -11.47
C ILE A 81 -7.02 -8.17 -10.92
N SER A 82 -6.20 -7.75 -9.98
CA SER A 82 -6.35 -6.50 -9.24
C SER A 82 -5.14 -5.59 -9.43
N ALA A 83 -5.37 -4.29 -9.28
CA ALA A 83 -4.39 -3.24 -9.50
C ALA A 83 -4.33 -2.28 -8.30
N SER A 84 -3.20 -2.22 -7.59
CA SER A 84 -3.03 -1.24 -6.52
C SER A 84 -2.88 0.17 -7.07
N ILE A 85 -3.75 1.07 -6.63
CA ILE A 85 -3.71 2.51 -6.92
C ILE A 85 -4.04 3.25 -5.63
N HIS A 86 -3.05 3.89 -5.01
CA HIS A 86 -3.25 4.65 -3.78
C HIS A 86 -3.79 6.04 -4.07
N TYR A 87 -5.04 6.29 -3.67
CA TYR A 87 -5.72 7.56 -3.95
C TYR A 87 -4.94 8.82 -3.50
N PRO A 88 -4.20 8.86 -2.36
CA PRO A 88 -3.44 10.04 -1.97
C PRO A 88 -2.10 10.21 -2.69
N ARG A 89 -1.64 9.22 -3.46
CA ARG A 89 -0.41 9.28 -4.27
C ARG A 89 -0.65 9.82 -5.68
N SER A 90 -1.88 10.19 -5.99
CA SER A 90 -2.26 10.91 -7.21
C SER A 90 -3.27 12.00 -6.86
N VAL A 91 -3.56 12.90 -7.80
CA VAL A 91 -4.57 13.95 -7.58
C VAL A 91 -5.95 13.50 -8.09
N PRO A 92 -7.06 14.03 -7.54
CA PRO A 92 -8.41 13.61 -7.93
C PRO A 92 -8.74 13.65 -9.43
N ALA A 93 -8.08 14.54 -10.17
CA ALA A 93 -8.25 14.65 -11.62
C ALA A 93 -7.63 13.47 -12.39
N MET A 94 -6.62 12.80 -11.83
CA MET A 94 -5.97 11.64 -12.46
C MET A 94 -6.76 10.34 -12.25
N TRP A 95 -7.49 10.21 -11.13
CA TRP A 95 -8.12 8.94 -10.73
C TRP A 95 -8.98 8.28 -11.83
N PRO A 96 -9.87 8.98 -12.56
CA PRO A 96 -10.64 8.35 -13.62
C PRO A 96 -9.76 7.76 -14.74
N GLY A 97 -8.70 8.48 -15.13
CA GLY A 97 -7.76 8.02 -16.16
C GLY A 97 -6.93 6.82 -15.70
N LEU A 98 -6.47 6.84 -14.45
CA LEU A 98 -5.70 5.73 -13.86
C LEU A 98 -6.54 4.45 -13.75
N VAL A 99 -7.77 4.56 -13.24
CA VAL A 99 -8.71 3.43 -13.12
C VAL A 99 -9.07 2.90 -14.51
N GLN A 100 -9.33 3.79 -15.48
CA GLN A 100 -9.61 3.40 -16.85
C GLN A 100 -8.42 2.66 -17.49
N LEU A 101 -7.19 3.13 -17.28
CA LEU A 101 -5.99 2.49 -17.82
C LEU A 101 -5.72 1.11 -17.18
N ALA A 102 -6.03 0.94 -15.90
CA ALA A 102 -6.02 -0.37 -15.24
C ALA A 102 -7.08 -1.32 -15.83
N LYS A 103 -8.31 -0.84 -16.06
CA LYS A 103 -9.38 -1.59 -16.71
C LYS A 103 -8.99 -2.03 -18.13
N GLU A 104 -8.44 -1.11 -18.92
CA GLU A 104 -7.95 -1.41 -20.27
C GLU A 104 -6.77 -2.36 -20.28
N GLY A 105 -5.98 -2.36 -19.21
CA GLY A 105 -4.94 -3.34 -18.94
C GLY A 105 -5.48 -4.72 -18.59
N GLY A 106 -6.78 -4.89 -18.34
CA GLY A 106 -7.43 -6.16 -18.03
C GLY A 106 -7.60 -6.46 -16.55
N ALA A 107 -7.43 -5.46 -15.66
CA ALA A 107 -7.78 -5.60 -14.25
C ALA A 107 -9.31 -5.65 -14.06
N ASP A 108 -9.76 -6.50 -13.13
CA ASP A 108 -11.15 -6.62 -12.68
C ASP A 108 -11.43 -5.75 -11.45
N ALA A 109 -10.39 -5.49 -10.65
CA ALA A 109 -10.49 -4.80 -9.37
C ALA A 109 -9.37 -3.75 -9.21
N ILE A 110 -9.64 -2.75 -8.38
CA ILE A 110 -8.64 -1.85 -7.83
C ILE A 110 -8.38 -2.24 -6.38
N GLU A 111 -7.15 -2.13 -5.92
CA GLU A 111 -6.79 -2.26 -4.50
C GLU A 111 -6.26 -0.92 -3.98
N THR A 112 -6.60 -0.55 -2.74
CA THR A 112 -5.98 0.57 -2.06
C THR A 112 -5.94 0.36 -0.55
N TYR A 113 -4.85 0.82 0.07
CA TYR A 113 -4.82 1.07 1.50
C TYR A 113 -5.70 2.26 1.90
N VAL A 114 -6.04 2.35 3.19
CA VAL A 114 -6.60 3.56 3.83
C VAL A 114 -5.56 4.20 4.75
N PHE A 115 -5.29 5.50 4.55
CA PHE A 115 -4.16 6.19 5.18
C PHE A 115 -4.57 6.94 6.46
N TRP A 116 -4.57 6.26 7.60
CA TRP A 116 -5.11 6.80 8.87
C TRP A 116 -4.51 8.15 9.27
N ASN A 117 -3.19 8.31 9.26
CA ASN A 117 -2.51 9.56 9.60
C ASN A 117 -2.94 10.76 8.73
N GLY A 118 -3.27 10.53 7.46
CA GLY A 118 -3.78 11.56 6.56
C GLY A 118 -5.25 11.90 6.81
N HIS A 119 -6.02 10.91 7.25
CA HIS A 119 -7.44 11.04 7.56
C HIS A 119 -7.73 11.55 8.96
N GLU A 120 -6.87 11.34 9.95
CA GLU A 120 -7.09 11.76 11.34
C GLU A 120 -5.83 12.45 11.89
N ARG A 121 -5.64 13.70 11.49
CA ARG A 121 -4.42 14.48 11.82
C ARG A 121 -4.32 14.86 13.29
N SER A 122 -5.44 14.81 14.00
CA SER A 122 -5.55 14.94 15.46
C SER A 122 -6.76 14.13 15.92
N PRO A 123 -6.80 13.65 17.18
CA PRO A 123 -7.85 12.75 17.65
C PRO A 123 -9.27 13.27 17.36
N GLY A 124 -10.07 12.48 16.67
CA GLY A 124 -11.46 12.78 16.30
C GLY A 124 -11.65 13.81 15.17
N ASN A 125 -10.58 14.39 14.62
CA ASN A 125 -10.66 15.37 13.53
C ASN A 125 -10.35 14.72 12.18
N TYR A 126 -11.42 14.35 11.48
CA TYR A 126 -11.35 13.62 10.23
C TYR A 126 -11.26 14.51 8.98
N TYR A 127 -10.39 14.14 8.03
CA TYR A 127 -10.22 14.82 6.74
C TYR A 127 -10.42 13.86 5.57
N PHE A 128 -11.37 14.19 4.69
CA PHE A 128 -11.70 13.45 3.46
C PHE A 128 -11.80 14.37 2.23
N GLY A 129 -11.04 15.47 2.23
CA GLY A 129 -11.01 16.42 1.12
C GLY A 129 -9.86 16.19 0.14
N GLY A 130 -9.95 16.77 -1.05
CA GLY A 130 -8.88 16.73 -2.06
C GLY A 130 -8.43 15.31 -2.38
N ARG A 131 -7.11 15.06 -2.36
CA ARG A 131 -6.55 13.71 -2.63
C ARG A 131 -6.81 12.67 -1.54
N TYR A 132 -7.42 13.06 -0.42
CA TYR A 132 -7.86 12.14 0.63
C TYR A 132 -9.38 11.88 0.56
N ASP A 133 -10.06 12.24 -0.52
CA ASP A 133 -11.48 11.88 -0.70
C ASP A 133 -11.64 10.41 -1.12
N LEU A 134 -11.53 9.51 -0.13
CA LEU A 134 -11.67 8.06 -0.30
C LEU A 134 -13.03 7.69 -0.90
N VAL A 135 -14.12 8.34 -0.46
CA VAL A 135 -15.48 8.03 -0.96
C VAL A 135 -15.57 8.34 -2.46
N LYS A 136 -15.06 9.49 -2.89
CA LYS A 136 -15.01 9.84 -4.31
C LYS A 136 -14.17 8.85 -5.11
N PHE A 137 -13.01 8.44 -4.61
CA PHE A 137 -12.19 7.42 -5.26
C PHE A 137 -12.94 6.09 -5.41
N CYS A 138 -13.57 5.58 -4.36
CA CYS A 138 -14.40 4.37 -4.41
C CYS A 138 -15.54 4.49 -5.43
N LYS A 139 -16.20 5.66 -5.51
CA LYS A 139 -17.26 5.92 -6.50
C LYS A 139 -16.74 5.95 -7.94
N ILE A 140 -15.52 6.43 -8.18
CA ILE A 140 -14.89 6.37 -9.51
C ILE A 140 -14.63 4.92 -9.92
N VAL A 141 -14.13 4.08 -9.01
CA VAL A 141 -13.96 2.63 -9.25
C VAL A 141 -15.31 1.98 -9.57
N GLN A 142 -16.37 2.31 -8.82
CA GLN A 142 -17.73 1.83 -9.08
C GLN A 142 -18.27 2.29 -10.44
N GLN A 143 -18.07 3.56 -10.81
CA GLN A 143 -18.48 4.12 -12.10
C GLN A 143 -17.76 3.45 -13.27
N ALA A 144 -16.50 3.05 -13.07
CA ALA A 144 -15.76 2.22 -14.02
C ALA A 144 -16.24 0.75 -14.05
N SER A 145 -17.23 0.37 -13.24
CA SER A 145 -17.73 -1.00 -13.11
C SER A 145 -16.62 -2.01 -12.77
N MET A 146 -15.69 -1.59 -11.92
CA MET A 146 -14.64 -2.43 -11.36
C MET A 146 -14.95 -2.75 -9.89
N TYR A 147 -14.43 -3.87 -9.40
CA TYR A 147 -14.46 -4.18 -7.98
C TYR A 147 -13.39 -3.39 -7.21
N LEU A 148 -13.48 -3.40 -5.89
CA LEU A 148 -12.53 -2.76 -4.98
C LEU A 148 -12.12 -3.71 -3.86
N ILE A 149 -10.82 -3.82 -3.63
CA ILE A 149 -10.22 -4.43 -2.43
C ILE A 149 -9.78 -3.27 -1.53
N LEU A 150 -10.44 -3.12 -0.38
CA LEU A 150 -10.18 -1.99 0.53
C LEU A 150 -9.34 -2.46 1.72
N ARG A 151 -8.04 -2.14 1.71
CA ARG A 151 -7.12 -2.53 2.79
C ARG A 151 -7.12 -1.46 3.88
N ILE A 152 -7.97 -1.63 4.88
CA ILE A 152 -8.23 -0.58 5.87
C ILE A 152 -7.05 -0.41 6.84
N GLY A 153 -6.32 -1.48 7.14
CA GLY A 153 -5.17 -1.48 8.06
C GLY A 153 -5.60 -1.62 9.54
N PRO A 154 -5.19 -0.71 10.44
CA PRO A 154 -4.83 0.67 10.11
C PRO A 154 -3.31 0.92 10.06
N PHE A 155 -2.49 -0.02 10.52
CA PHE A 155 -1.11 -0.09 10.07
C PHE A 155 -1.10 -0.68 8.65
N ILE A 156 -0.40 -0.01 7.73
CA ILE A 156 -0.41 -0.36 6.30
C ILE A 156 0.98 -0.54 5.72
N ALA A 157 2.05 -0.27 6.48
CA ALA A 157 3.42 -0.14 5.98
C ALA A 157 3.49 0.84 4.79
N ALA A 158 3.37 0.31 3.58
CA ALA A 158 3.16 1.00 2.31
C ALA A 158 4.24 2.02 1.93
N GLU A 159 5.42 1.92 2.55
CA GLU A 159 6.48 2.94 2.49
C GLU A 159 5.91 4.34 2.76
N TRP A 160 4.95 4.39 3.69
CA TRP A 160 4.21 5.58 4.05
C TRP A 160 4.63 6.07 5.43
N ASN A 161 4.55 7.39 5.66
CA ASN A 161 4.97 8.02 6.90
C ASN A 161 4.36 7.29 8.11
N TYR A 162 5.21 6.89 9.05
CA TYR A 162 4.84 6.17 10.27
C TYR A 162 3.96 4.92 10.05
N GLY A 163 4.07 4.28 8.88
CA GLY A 163 3.29 3.09 8.50
C GLY A 163 1.79 3.34 8.38
N GLY A 164 1.40 4.60 8.20
CA GLY A 164 0.00 5.05 8.15
C GLY A 164 -0.61 5.37 9.51
N VAL A 165 0.03 5.03 10.63
CA VAL A 165 -0.49 5.34 11.98
C VAL A 165 -0.28 6.82 12.29
N PRO A 166 -1.25 7.54 12.89
CA PRO A 166 -1.04 8.94 13.27
C PRO A 166 0.02 9.11 14.35
N VAL A 167 0.92 10.08 14.19
CA VAL A 167 2.00 10.35 15.15
C VAL A 167 1.46 10.76 16.52
N TRP A 168 0.29 11.42 16.60
CA TRP A 168 -0.31 11.80 17.88
C TRP A 168 -0.58 10.60 18.81
N LEU A 169 -0.76 9.40 18.25
CA LEU A 169 -1.02 8.18 19.02
C LEU A 169 0.21 7.76 19.84
N HIS A 170 1.41 8.17 19.42
CA HIS A 170 2.65 7.98 20.17
C HIS A 170 2.62 8.66 21.55
N TYR A 171 1.86 9.77 21.69
CA TYR A 171 1.79 10.54 22.95
C TYR A 171 0.62 10.15 23.84
N VAL A 172 -0.20 9.18 23.42
CA VAL A 172 -1.26 8.65 24.27
C VAL A 172 -0.60 7.75 25.33
N PRO A 173 -0.81 8.00 26.65
CA PRO A 173 -0.15 7.24 27.70
C PRO A 173 -0.35 5.72 27.58
N ASN A 174 0.72 4.97 27.84
CA ASN A 174 0.73 3.50 27.83
C ASN A 174 0.38 2.86 26.47
N THR A 175 0.50 3.61 25.38
CA THR A 175 0.25 3.09 24.05
C THR A 175 1.47 2.37 23.52
N ILE A 176 1.28 1.10 23.15
CA ILE A 176 2.27 0.31 22.41
C ILE A 176 1.59 -0.10 21.12
N PHE A 177 2.23 0.16 19.98
CA PHE A 177 1.62 -0.06 18.69
C PHE A 177 1.58 -1.55 18.35
N ARG A 178 0.53 -1.96 17.64
CA ARG A 178 0.38 -3.31 17.07
C ARG A 178 0.62 -4.42 18.09
N THR A 179 0.06 -4.26 19.28
CA THR A 179 0.09 -5.26 20.35
C THR A 179 -1.22 -5.19 21.13
N ASP A 180 -1.34 -6.02 22.17
CA ASP A 180 -2.52 -6.11 23.05
C ASP A 180 -2.63 -4.92 24.02
N SER A 181 -2.33 -3.72 23.54
CA SER A 181 -2.38 -2.44 24.25
C SER A 181 -3.79 -1.87 24.16
N GLU A 182 -4.46 -1.67 25.30
CA GLU A 182 -5.82 -1.11 25.35
C GLU A 182 -5.96 0.24 24.64
N PRO A 183 -5.07 1.23 24.85
CA PRO A 183 -5.12 2.48 24.09
C PRO A 183 -5.03 2.26 22.57
N PHE A 184 -4.08 1.43 22.11
CA PHE A 184 -3.91 1.18 20.69
C PHE A 184 -5.14 0.51 20.08
N LYS A 185 -5.66 -0.54 20.73
CA LYS A 185 -6.88 -1.25 20.34
C LYS A 185 -8.08 -0.31 20.25
N PHE A 186 -8.26 0.57 21.24
CA PHE A 186 -9.34 1.55 21.26
C PHE A 186 -9.31 2.48 20.05
N TYR A 187 -8.15 3.10 19.75
CA TYR A 187 -8.04 4.03 18.63
C TYR A 187 -8.09 3.32 17.27
N MET A 188 -7.47 2.15 17.14
CA MET A 188 -7.57 1.31 15.94
C MET A 188 -9.03 0.95 15.65
N GLN A 189 -9.76 0.45 16.65
CA GLN A 189 -11.17 0.11 16.50
C GLN A 189 -12.01 1.33 16.15
N SER A 190 -11.76 2.48 16.79
CA SER A 190 -12.48 3.72 16.52
C SER A 190 -12.32 4.15 15.06
N PHE A 191 -11.09 4.20 14.56
CA PHE A 191 -10.81 4.57 13.17
C PHE A 191 -11.40 3.55 12.17
N MET A 192 -11.14 2.26 12.36
CA MET A 192 -11.65 1.24 11.44
C MET A 192 -13.19 1.20 11.42
N THR A 193 -13.83 1.34 12.58
CA THR A 193 -15.30 1.43 12.69
C THR A 193 -15.80 2.68 11.97
N PHE A 194 -15.11 3.82 12.09
CA PHE A 194 -15.44 5.04 11.34
C PHE A 194 -15.39 4.81 9.83
N ILE A 195 -14.30 4.22 9.31
CA ILE A 195 -14.16 3.90 7.88
C ILE A 195 -15.27 2.95 7.42
N VAL A 196 -15.52 1.86 8.15
CA VAL A 196 -16.56 0.91 7.78
C VAL A 196 -17.94 1.56 7.78
N ASN A 197 -18.26 2.38 8.78
CA ASN A 197 -19.53 3.11 8.84
C ASN A 197 -19.67 4.10 7.69
N LEU A 198 -18.59 4.79 7.31
CA LEU A 198 -18.57 5.68 6.16
C LEU A 198 -18.85 4.91 4.86
N MET A 199 -18.15 3.78 4.63
CA MET A 199 -18.38 2.93 3.46
C MET A 199 -19.81 2.36 3.43
N LYS A 200 -20.37 1.97 4.59
CA LYS A 200 -21.75 1.50 4.73
C LYS A 200 -22.79 2.58 4.42
N LYS A 201 -22.57 3.79 4.95
CA LYS A 201 -23.43 4.95 4.73
C LYS A 201 -23.52 5.28 3.23
N GLU A 202 -22.39 5.19 2.54
CA GLU A 202 -22.28 5.42 1.10
C GLU A 202 -22.62 4.18 0.25
N ARG A 203 -23.02 3.07 0.90
CA ARG A 203 -23.39 1.79 0.27
C ARG A 203 -22.29 1.22 -0.65
N LEU A 204 -21.04 1.34 -0.22
CA LEU A 204 -19.87 0.97 -1.03
C LEU A 204 -19.45 -0.51 -0.89
N PHE A 205 -19.98 -1.26 0.07
CA PHE A 205 -19.82 -2.72 0.09
C PHE A 205 -20.68 -3.38 -0.99
N LEU A 206 -20.18 -4.44 -1.65
CA LEU A 206 -20.94 -5.15 -2.68
C LEU A 206 -22.26 -5.70 -2.14
N SER A 207 -22.29 -6.11 -0.87
CA SER A 207 -23.51 -6.49 -0.14
C SER A 207 -24.61 -5.41 -0.11
N GLN A 208 -24.27 -4.17 -0.45
CA GLN A 208 -25.17 -3.02 -0.52
C GLN A 208 -25.30 -2.42 -1.93
N GLY A 209 -24.64 -3.03 -2.93
CA GLY A 209 -24.57 -2.60 -4.33
C GLY A 209 -23.31 -1.83 -4.71
N GLY A 210 -22.34 -1.71 -3.81
CA GLY A 210 -21.07 -1.00 -4.03
C GLY A 210 -19.95 -1.85 -4.66
N PRO A 211 -18.76 -1.29 -4.89
CA PRO A 211 -17.66 -2.02 -5.54
C PRO A 211 -16.84 -2.89 -4.57
N ILE A 212 -16.89 -2.66 -3.25
CA ILE A 212 -15.96 -3.31 -2.30
C ILE A 212 -16.32 -4.79 -2.14
N ILE A 213 -15.38 -5.68 -2.51
CA ILE A 213 -15.53 -7.14 -2.44
C ILE A 213 -14.68 -7.81 -1.36
N LEU A 214 -13.65 -7.14 -0.88
CA LEU A 214 -12.76 -7.61 0.19
C LEU A 214 -12.35 -6.43 1.07
N SER A 215 -12.09 -6.72 2.33
CA SER A 215 -11.48 -5.76 3.26
C SER A 215 -10.31 -6.39 4.01
N GLN A 216 -9.25 -5.63 4.26
CA GLN A 216 -8.12 -6.10 5.06
C GLN A 216 -8.04 -5.40 6.41
N VAL A 217 -7.76 -6.18 7.45
CA VAL A 217 -7.37 -5.73 8.78
C VAL A 217 -5.88 -6.04 8.99
N GLU A 218 -5.16 -5.13 9.64
CA GLU A 218 -3.70 -5.19 9.79
C GLU A 218 -2.94 -5.29 8.45
N ASN A 219 -1.62 -5.37 8.54
CA ASN A 219 -0.74 -5.60 7.40
C ASN A 219 0.52 -6.37 7.82
N GLU A 220 0.68 -7.59 7.29
CA GLU A 220 1.88 -8.42 7.48
C GLU A 220 2.26 -8.60 8.95
N TYR A 221 1.26 -8.77 9.81
CA TYR A 221 1.48 -8.82 11.24
C TYR A 221 2.15 -10.13 11.69
N GLY A 222 2.02 -11.22 10.92
CA GLY A 222 2.63 -12.52 11.24
C GLY A 222 4.16 -12.45 11.38
N PHE A 223 4.84 -11.54 10.67
CA PHE A 223 6.29 -11.33 10.84
C PHE A 223 6.67 -10.67 12.17
N TYR A 224 5.75 -9.95 12.80
CA TYR A 224 5.98 -9.19 14.03
C TYR A 224 5.34 -9.83 15.27
N GLU A 225 4.34 -10.66 15.06
CA GLU A 225 3.57 -11.31 16.11
C GLU A 225 4.46 -12.02 17.14
N ALA A 226 5.44 -12.80 16.67
CA ALA A 226 6.34 -13.55 17.55
C ALA A 226 7.17 -12.63 18.47
N ALA A 227 7.50 -11.41 18.03
CA ALA A 227 8.24 -10.44 18.84
C ALA A 227 7.43 -9.95 20.05
N TYR A 228 6.10 -10.08 20.02
CA TYR A 228 5.20 -9.73 21.12
C TYR A 228 4.72 -10.95 21.93
N GLY A 229 5.24 -12.15 21.62
CA GLY A 229 4.85 -13.40 22.29
C GLY A 229 3.33 -13.60 22.32
N GLU A 230 2.80 -14.00 23.48
CA GLU A 230 1.36 -14.22 23.66
C GLU A 230 0.53 -12.93 23.54
N GLY A 231 1.14 -11.75 23.74
CA GLY A 231 0.47 -10.47 23.47
C GLY A 231 0.21 -10.26 21.98
N GLY A 232 1.12 -10.72 21.11
CA GLY A 232 0.95 -10.66 19.66
C GLY A 232 -0.26 -11.47 19.20
N LYS A 233 -0.34 -12.74 19.64
CA LYS A 233 -1.47 -13.63 19.32
C LYS A 233 -2.82 -13.10 19.77
N ARG A 234 -2.88 -12.57 21.00
CA ARG A 234 -4.12 -11.97 21.51
C ARG A 234 -4.53 -10.75 20.70
N TYR A 235 -3.58 -9.92 20.28
CA TYR A 235 -3.84 -8.79 19.41
C TYR A 235 -4.30 -9.21 18.01
N ALA A 236 -3.62 -10.15 17.35
CA ALA A 236 -4.00 -10.65 16.02
C ALA A 236 -5.41 -11.24 16.05
N SER A 237 -5.71 -12.07 17.05
CA SER A 237 -7.04 -12.63 17.29
C SER A 237 -8.08 -11.54 17.56
N TRP A 238 -7.76 -10.55 18.39
CA TRP A 238 -8.65 -9.42 18.66
C TRP A 238 -8.93 -8.60 17.40
N ALA A 239 -7.91 -8.29 16.60
CA ALA A 239 -8.02 -7.47 15.40
C ALA A 239 -8.93 -8.14 14.36
N ALA A 240 -8.72 -9.43 14.11
CA ALA A 240 -9.56 -10.24 13.25
C ALA A 240 -11.03 -10.27 13.72
N ASN A 241 -11.26 -10.54 15.01
CA ASN A 241 -12.61 -10.58 15.59
C ASN A 241 -13.29 -9.21 15.56
N MET A 242 -12.54 -8.14 15.84
CA MET A 242 -13.04 -6.77 15.75
C MET A 242 -13.48 -6.45 14.33
N ALA A 243 -12.67 -6.79 13.32
CA ALA A 243 -13.00 -6.61 11.91
C ALA A 243 -14.25 -7.41 11.49
N LEU A 244 -14.33 -8.69 11.85
CA LEU A 244 -15.51 -9.54 11.60
C LEU A 244 -16.79 -8.96 12.25
N SER A 245 -16.67 -8.43 13.48
CA SER A 245 -17.79 -7.82 14.20
C SER A 245 -18.39 -6.61 13.49
N GLN A 246 -17.63 -5.96 12.60
CA GLN A 246 -18.09 -4.84 11.80
C GLN A 246 -19.18 -5.23 10.80
N LYS A 247 -19.36 -6.52 10.48
CA LYS A 247 -20.44 -7.03 9.58
C LYS A 247 -20.52 -6.23 8.27
N THR A 248 -19.43 -6.17 7.53
CA THR A 248 -19.33 -5.51 6.20
C THR A 248 -20.17 -6.22 5.14
N GLY A 249 -20.46 -7.50 5.33
CA GLY A 249 -21.16 -8.34 4.35
C GLY A 249 -20.27 -8.82 3.20
N VAL A 250 -18.96 -8.62 3.32
CA VAL A 250 -17.93 -9.15 2.42
C VAL A 250 -16.79 -9.77 3.23
N PRO A 251 -16.00 -10.72 2.67
CA PRO A 251 -14.93 -11.38 3.40
C PRO A 251 -13.82 -10.42 3.86
N TRP A 252 -13.20 -10.78 4.97
CA TRP A 252 -12.00 -10.14 5.48
C TRP A 252 -10.75 -10.95 5.13
N ILE A 253 -9.65 -10.25 4.89
CA ILE A 253 -8.34 -10.83 4.63
C ILE A 253 -7.29 -10.31 5.61
N MET A 254 -6.19 -11.05 5.77
CA MET A 254 -4.96 -10.65 6.45
C MET A 254 -3.77 -11.18 5.66
N CYS A 255 -2.93 -10.29 5.12
CA CYS A 255 -1.73 -10.70 4.39
C CYS A 255 -0.60 -11.08 5.34
N GLU A 256 0.17 -12.11 4.98
CA GLU A 256 1.30 -12.65 5.77
C GLU A 256 0.94 -12.86 7.25
N GLN A 257 -0.25 -13.43 7.49
CA GLN A 257 -0.73 -13.82 8.81
C GLN A 257 -0.82 -15.34 8.86
N PHE A 258 0.01 -15.97 9.69
CA PHE A 258 0.25 -17.42 9.64
C PHE A 258 -0.72 -18.25 10.49
N ASP A 259 -1.58 -17.60 11.28
CA ASP A 259 -2.58 -18.21 12.14
C ASP A 259 -3.94 -17.48 12.11
N ALA A 260 -4.25 -16.81 10.97
CA ALA A 260 -5.50 -16.08 10.80
C ALA A 260 -6.74 -16.95 11.12
N PRO A 261 -7.75 -16.41 11.82
CA PRO A 261 -8.98 -17.14 12.14
C PRO A 261 -9.68 -17.72 10.90
N ALA A 262 -10.51 -18.75 11.08
CA ALA A 262 -11.10 -19.52 9.98
C ALA A 262 -11.91 -18.65 9.01
N GLU A 263 -12.61 -17.64 9.52
CA GLU A 263 -13.45 -16.71 8.78
C GLU A 263 -12.66 -15.61 8.03
N VAL A 264 -11.37 -15.45 8.32
CA VAL A 264 -10.47 -14.47 7.69
C VAL A 264 -9.54 -15.18 6.74
N ILE A 265 -9.43 -14.71 5.50
CA ILE A 265 -8.57 -15.34 4.49
C ILE A 265 -7.14 -14.83 4.68
N ASP A 266 -6.21 -15.74 4.95
CA ASP A 266 -4.78 -15.44 4.90
C ASP A 266 -4.29 -15.37 3.45
N THR A 267 -3.44 -14.37 3.17
CA THR A 267 -2.97 -14.08 1.81
C THR A 267 -1.46 -13.91 1.78
N CYS A 268 -0.89 -13.96 0.57
CA CYS A 268 0.55 -13.87 0.36
C CYS A 268 0.97 -12.54 -0.28
N ASN A 269 2.15 -12.05 0.09
CA ASN A 269 2.87 -10.91 -0.45
C ASN A 269 4.29 -11.33 -0.78
N SER A 270 4.67 -11.23 -2.05
CA SER A 270 6.02 -11.60 -2.48
C SER A 270 6.28 -11.18 -3.93
N PHE A 271 7.49 -11.41 -4.42
CA PHE A 271 7.74 -11.50 -5.86
C PHE A 271 7.09 -12.75 -6.47
N TYR A 272 6.94 -13.83 -5.69
CA TYR A 272 6.34 -15.10 -6.11
C TYR A 272 5.48 -15.72 -5.00
N CYS A 273 4.20 -15.99 -5.29
CA CYS A 273 3.29 -16.70 -4.37
C CYS A 273 2.72 -18.00 -5.00
N ASP A 274 3.37 -18.56 -6.02
CA ASP A 274 2.92 -19.80 -6.65
C ASP A 274 3.03 -21.01 -5.71
N GLN A 275 3.92 -20.98 -4.72
CA GLN A 275 4.05 -22.02 -3.68
C GLN A 275 3.23 -21.75 -2.41
N PHE A 276 2.67 -20.55 -2.26
CA PHE A 276 1.82 -20.23 -1.11
C PHE A 276 0.60 -21.16 -1.07
N THR A 277 0.26 -21.64 0.13
CA THR A 277 -0.93 -22.43 0.41
C THR A 277 -1.65 -21.78 1.59
N PRO A 278 -2.95 -21.44 1.46
CA PRO A 278 -3.70 -20.90 2.58
C PRO A 278 -3.71 -21.86 3.78
N ILE A 279 -3.80 -21.33 5.00
CA ILE A 279 -3.80 -22.11 6.26
C ILE A 279 -4.87 -23.21 6.26
N SER A 280 -5.99 -22.99 5.57
CA SER A 280 -7.08 -23.95 5.45
C SER A 280 -7.36 -24.31 3.99
N PRO A 281 -7.59 -25.60 3.68
CA PRO A 281 -7.95 -26.03 2.33
C PRO A 281 -9.31 -25.53 1.86
N ASN A 282 -10.11 -24.89 2.73
CA ASN A 282 -11.41 -24.30 2.38
C ASN A 282 -11.31 -22.82 1.98
N LYS A 283 -10.13 -22.22 2.07
CA LYS A 283 -9.87 -20.82 1.69
C LYS A 283 -9.30 -20.75 0.27
N PRO A 284 -9.66 -19.72 -0.51
CA PRO A 284 -9.09 -19.53 -1.83
C PRO A 284 -7.64 -19.04 -1.72
N LYS A 285 -6.83 -19.36 -2.72
CA LYS A 285 -5.46 -18.85 -2.84
C LYS A 285 -5.46 -17.43 -3.40
N ILE A 286 -5.04 -16.47 -2.58
CA ILE A 286 -5.03 -15.03 -2.86
C ILE A 286 -3.61 -14.47 -2.70
N TRP A 287 -3.20 -13.67 -3.68
CA TRP A 287 -1.93 -12.93 -3.69
C TRP A 287 -2.25 -11.44 -3.67
N THR A 288 -2.11 -10.82 -2.50
CA THR A 288 -2.44 -9.40 -2.26
C THR A 288 -1.34 -8.46 -2.71
N GLU A 289 -0.08 -8.88 -2.77
CA GLU A 289 0.99 -8.03 -3.30
C GLU A 289 2.00 -8.78 -4.16
N ASN A 290 1.81 -8.75 -5.47
CA ASN A 290 2.84 -9.09 -6.43
C ASN A 290 3.61 -7.83 -6.80
N TRP A 291 4.89 -7.76 -6.42
CA TRP A 291 5.71 -6.57 -6.59
C TRP A 291 6.27 -6.45 -8.01
N PRO A 292 5.72 -5.62 -8.92
CA PRO A 292 6.18 -5.54 -10.30
C PRO A 292 7.45 -4.68 -10.45
N GLY A 293 8.04 -4.25 -9.35
CA GLY A 293 9.26 -3.48 -9.22
C GLY A 293 9.51 -3.28 -7.73
N TRP A 294 10.04 -2.13 -7.33
CA TRP A 294 10.29 -1.82 -5.91
C TRP A 294 10.23 -0.31 -5.67
N PHE A 295 10.06 0.10 -4.41
CA PHE A 295 10.17 1.51 -4.03
C PHE A 295 11.62 2.01 -4.12
N ARG A 296 11.79 3.33 -4.14
CA ARG A 296 13.09 3.99 -4.15
C ARG A 296 13.34 4.71 -2.82
N THR A 297 14.57 4.67 -2.39
CA THR A 297 15.12 5.36 -1.24
C THR A 297 16.12 6.41 -1.71
N PHE A 298 16.19 7.56 -1.03
CA PHE A 298 17.17 8.59 -1.36
C PHE A 298 18.58 8.03 -1.23
N GLY A 299 19.35 8.08 -2.32
CA GLY A 299 20.73 7.58 -2.39
C GLY A 299 20.89 6.21 -3.05
N ASP A 300 19.80 5.44 -3.21
CA ASP A 300 19.85 4.11 -3.83
C ASP A 300 19.60 4.15 -5.35
N SER A 301 19.90 3.03 -6.02
CA SER A 301 19.70 2.87 -7.46
C SER A 301 18.24 2.60 -7.81
N ASP A 302 17.91 2.82 -9.09
CA ASP A 302 16.59 2.54 -9.63
C ASP A 302 16.32 1.03 -9.68
N PRO A 303 15.31 0.52 -8.97
CA PRO A 303 14.95 -0.88 -9.02
C PRO A 303 14.30 -1.23 -10.37
N HIS A 304 14.51 -2.45 -10.83
CA HIS A 304 13.91 -2.97 -12.04
C HIS A 304 13.50 -4.43 -11.88
N ARG A 305 12.28 -4.76 -12.32
CA ARG A 305 11.78 -6.11 -12.48
C ARG A 305 11.26 -6.30 -13.91
N PRO A 306 11.85 -7.22 -14.70
CA PRO A 306 11.46 -7.43 -16.09
C PRO A 306 9.99 -7.86 -16.24
N PRO A 307 9.28 -7.39 -17.29
CA PRO A 307 7.89 -7.78 -17.52
C PRO A 307 7.70 -9.27 -17.77
N GLU A 308 8.71 -9.96 -18.31
CA GLU A 308 8.74 -11.41 -18.50
C GLU A 308 8.68 -12.16 -17.17
N ASP A 309 9.43 -11.67 -16.18
CA ASP A 309 9.49 -12.25 -14.84
C ASP A 309 8.17 -12.05 -14.09
N ILE A 310 7.61 -10.85 -14.19
CA ILE A 310 6.29 -10.56 -13.62
C ILE A 310 5.26 -11.49 -14.25
N ALA A 311 5.23 -11.58 -15.58
CA ALA A 311 4.31 -12.45 -16.30
C ALA A 311 4.50 -13.93 -15.93
N PHE A 312 5.75 -14.39 -15.77
CA PHE A 312 6.06 -15.73 -15.28
C PHE A 312 5.46 -15.97 -13.90
N SER A 313 5.71 -15.08 -12.95
CA SER A 313 5.22 -15.21 -11.58
C SER A 313 3.69 -15.27 -11.50
N VAL A 314 2.99 -14.45 -12.30
CA VAL A 314 1.52 -14.41 -12.35
C VAL A 314 0.96 -15.64 -13.05
N ALA A 315 1.53 -16.06 -14.18
CA ALA A 315 1.12 -17.28 -14.87
C ALA A 315 1.31 -18.52 -13.98
N ARG A 316 2.44 -18.61 -13.27
CA ARG A 316 2.74 -19.65 -12.27
C ARG A 316 1.72 -19.66 -11.13
N PHE A 317 1.34 -18.50 -10.62
CA PHE A 317 0.34 -18.39 -9.56
C PHE A 317 -1.01 -18.95 -10.00
N PHE A 318 -1.53 -18.55 -11.16
CA PHE A 318 -2.80 -19.08 -11.67
C PHE A 318 -2.70 -20.56 -12.09
N GLN A 319 -1.56 -20.97 -12.65
CA GLN A 319 -1.23 -22.37 -12.94
C GLN A 319 -1.37 -23.24 -11.69
N LYS A 320 -0.89 -22.77 -10.53
CA LYS A 320 -0.95 -23.45 -9.23
C LYS A 320 -2.19 -23.10 -8.40
N GLY A 321 -3.32 -22.86 -9.05
CA GLY A 321 -4.60 -22.69 -8.39
C GLY A 321 -4.80 -21.33 -7.72
N GLY A 322 -4.03 -20.30 -8.08
CA GLY A 322 -4.35 -18.93 -7.72
C GLY A 322 -5.73 -18.50 -8.24
N SER A 323 -6.39 -17.58 -7.54
CA SER A 323 -7.73 -17.09 -7.94
C SER A 323 -7.92 -15.59 -7.82
N VAL A 324 -7.16 -14.92 -6.94
CA VAL A 324 -7.10 -13.47 -6.85
C VAL A 324 -5.64 -13.06 -6.82
N HIS A 325 -5.24 -12.23 -7.76
CA HIS A 325 -3.89 -11.69 -7.88
C HIS A 325 -3.95 -10.17 -7.92
N ASN A 326 -3.05 -9.49 -7.21
CA ASN A 326 -2.98 -8.04 -7.20
C ASN A 326 -1.55 -7.55 -7.49
N TYR A 327 -1.42 -6.58 -8.39
CA TYR A 327 -0.16 -5.86 -8.61
C TYR A 327 0.03 -4.77 -7.54
N TYR A 328 1.11 -4.85 -6.76
CA TYR A 328 1.51 -3.82 -5.81
C TYR A 328 2.87 -3.25 -6.25
N MET A 329 2.97 -2.16 -7.00
CA MET A 329 1.90 -1.25 -7.45
C MET A 329 1.50 -1.43 -8.91
N TYR A 330 0.24 -1.14 -9.26
CA TYR A 330 -0.16 -0.96 -10.66
C TYR A 330 0.03 0.48 -11.14
N HIS A 331 -0.29 1.44 -10.27
CA HIS A 331 0.19 2.82 -10.34
C HIS A 331 0.72 3.22 -8.96
N GLY A 332 2.01 3.53 -8.89
CA GLY A 332 2.65 3.89 -7.63
C GLY A 332 2.43 5.36 -7.25
N GLY A 333 2.70 6.29 -8.17
CA GLY A 333 2.44 7.73 -8.01
C GLY A 333 3.52 8.46 -7.20
N THR A 334 3.10 9.46 -6.41
CA THR A 334 4.00 10.41 -5.72
C THR A 334 3.66 10.53 -4.24
N ASN A 335 4.68 10.50 -3.39
CA ASN A 335 4.61 10.88 -1.98
C ASN A 335 4.57 12.42 -1.83
N PHE A 336 3.39 13.03 -2.05
CA PHE A 336 3.24 14.48 -1.99
C PHE A 336 3.41 15.07 -0.58
N GLY A 337 4.02 16.26 -0.50
CA GLY A 337 4.24 16.96 0.77
C GLY A 337 5.22 16.20 1.67
N ARG A 338 5.10 16.39 2.99
CA ARG A 338 6.06 15.84 3.97
C ARG A 338 5.53 14.70 4.84
N THR A 339 4.22 14.44 4.83
CA THR A 339 3.59 13.42 5.70
C THR A 339 3.14 12.18 4.93
N SER A 340 3.78 11.92 3.78
CA SER A 340 3.40 10.83 2.87
C SER A 340 4.46 9.74 2.81
N GLY A 341 5.69 10.04 2.38
CA GLY A 341 6.77 9.05 2.29
C GLY A 341 7.22 8.54 3.66
N GLY A 342 7.54 7.25 3.74
CA GLY A 342 8.21 6.67 4.90
C GLY A 342 9.66 7.13 5.05
N PRO A 343 10.39 6.66 6.08
CA PRO A 343 11.79 7.00 6.29
C PRO A 343 12.63 6.75 5.03
N PHE A 344 13.35 7.77 4.56
CA PHE A 344 14.21 7.75 3.37
C PHE A 344 13.53 7.43 2.03
N ILE A 345 12.23 7.19 1.98
CA ILE A 345 11.51 6.92 0.74
C ILE A 345 11.49 8.18 -0.11
N THR A 346 11.80 8.05 -1.40
CA THR A 346 11.81 9.21 -2.30
C THR A 346 10.43 9.82 -2.46
N THR A 347 10.40 11.08 -2.95
CA THR A 347 9.14 11.71 -3.37
C THR A 347 8.45 10.90 -4.46
N SER A 348 9.21 10.39 -5.43
CA SER A 348 8.68 9.43 -6.40
C SER A 348 8.31 8.12 -5.70
N TYR A 349 7.14 7.59 -6.01
CA TYR A 349 6.76 6.22 -5.68
C TYR A 349 6.42 5.47 -6.96
N ASP A 350 7.12 5.71 -8.06
CA ASP A 350 6.87 5.10 -9.39
C ASP A 350 6.77 3.56 -9.34
N TYR A 351 7.57 2.93 -8.48
CA TYR A 351 7.61 1.48 -8.25
C TYR A 351 8.02 0.65 -9.47
N GLU A 352 8.47 1.29 -10.56
CA GLU A 352 8.57 0.69 -11.89
C GLU A 352 7.25 0.03 -12.34
N ALA A 353 6.13 0.61 -11.90
CA ALA A 353 4.80 0.06 -12.07
C ALA A 353 4.35 0.04 -13.55
N PRO A 354 3.36 -0.79 -13.91
CA PRO A 354 2.72 -0.80 -15.23
C PRO A 354 2.19 0.57 -15.67
N ILE A 355 1.72 1.40 -14.74
CA ILE A 355 1.42 2.82 -14.96
C ILE A 355 2.44 3.62 -14.16
N ASP A 356 3.22 4.46 -14.84
CA ASP A 356 4.30 5.24 -14.22
C ASP A 356 3.77 6.32 -13.24
N GLU A 357 4.68 7.00 -12.56
CA GLU A 357 4.37 8.10 -11.62
C GLU A 357 3.44 9.18 -12.23
N TYR A 358 3.55 9.45 -13.52
CA TYR A 358 2.81 10.52 -14.20
C TYR A 358 1.47 10.04 -14.79
N GLY A 359 1.15 8.75 -14.68
CA GLY A 359 -0.09 8.18 -15.19
C GLY A 359 0.00 7.66 -16.63
N LEU A 360 1.20 7.47 -17.17
CA LEU A 360 1.43 6.91 -18.50
C LEU A 360 1.60 5.38 -18.43
N ALA A 361 1.11 4.67 -19.46
CA ALA A 361 1.34 3.23 -19.57
C ALA A 361 2.83 2.96 -19.88
N ARG A 362 3.48 2.15 -19.04
CA ARG A 362 4.88 1.75 -19.20
C ARG A 362 4.97 0.57 -20.16
N PHE A 363 5.39 0.80 -21.40
CA PHE A 363 5.63 -0.28 -22.36
C PHE A 363 7.11 -0.74 -22.35
N PRO A 364 7.37 -2.06 -22.44
CA PRO A 364 6.43 -3.11 -22.82
C PRO A 364 5.62 -3.70 -21.65
N LYS A 365 5.93 -3.35 -20.39
CA LYS A 365 5.35 -3.98 -19.19
C LYS A 365 3.83 -4.00 -19.17
N TRP A 366 3.17 -2.84 -19.29
CA TRP A 366 1.71 -2.75 -19.32
C TRP A 366 1.09 -3.58 -20.45
N GLY A 367 1.66 -3.49 -21.65
CA GLY A 367 1.17 -4.21 -22.83
C GLY A 367 1.32 -5.73 -22.71
N HIS A 368 2.46 -6.20 -22.20
CA HIS A 368 2.74 -7.62 -22.02
C HIS A 368 1.83 -8.25 -20.97
N LEU A 369 1.62 -7.56 -19.83
CA LEU A 369 0.71 -8.01 -18.79
C LEU A 369 -0.75 -7.98 -19.26
N LYS A 370 -1.15 -6.99 -20.06
CA LYS A 370 -2.47 -6.98 -20.71
C LYS A 370 -2.74 -8.21 -21.57
N GLU A 371 -1.76 -8.65 -22.35
CA GLU A 371 -1.89 -9.87 -23.16
C GLU A 371 -1.91 -11.14 -22.30
N LEU A 372 -1.16 -11.17 -21.19
CA LEU A 372 -1.26 -12.25 -20.20
C LEU A 372 -2.67 -12.33 -19.61
N HIS A 373 -3.25 -11.19 -19.19
CA HIS A 373 -4.59 -11.15 -18.60
C HIS A 373 -5.63 -11.67 -19.58
N LYS A 374 -5.58 -11.22 -20.85
CA LYS A 374 -6.44 -11.76 -21.90
C LYS A 374 -6.30 -13.27 -22.05
N ALA A 375 -5.05 -13.76 -22.05
CA ALA A 375 -4.79 -15.20 -22.15
C ALA A 375 -5.46 -15.96 -21.00
N ILE A 376 -5.24 -15.56 -19.75
CA ILE A 376 -5.83 -16.20 -18.56
C ILE A 376 -7.38 -16.18 -18.62
N LYS A 377 -7.96 -15.05 -19.06
CA LYS A 377 -9.43 -14.89 -19.13
C LYS A 377 -10.08 -15.78 -20.20
N LEU A 378 -9.38 -16.16 -21.28
CA LEU A 378 -9.93 -17.05 -22.31
C LEU A 378 -10.41 -18.40 -21.77
N PHE A 379 -9.89 -18.84 -20.63
CA PHE A 379 -10.23 -20.14 -20.03
C PHE A 379 -10.53 -20.03 -18.53
N GLU A 380 -11.01 -18.87 -18.08
CA GLU A 380 -11.46 -18.64 -16.70
C GLU A 380 -12.45 -19.74 -16.22
N SER A 381 -13.39 -20.17 -17.08
CA SER A 381 -14.31 -21.27 -16.78
C SER A 381 -13.59 -22.56 -16.41
N ALA A 382 -12.57 -22.94 -17.18
CA ALA A 382 -11.84 -24.19 -16.95
C ALA A 382 -11.06 -24.12 -15.64
N LEU A 383 -10.42 -22.99 -15.34
CA LEU A 383 -9.67 -22.79 -14.09
C LEU A 383 -10.54 -22.81 -12.85
N LEU A 384 -11.76 -22.30 -12.93
CA LEU A 384 -12.65 -22.17 -11.78
C LEU A 384 -13.48 -23.42 -11.51
N ASN A 385 -13.73 -24.26 -12.51
CA ASN A 385 -14.67 -25.36 -12.41
C ASN A 385 -14.03 -26.75 -12.41
N ASN A 386 -12.74 -26.87 -12.74
CA ASN A 386 -12.05 -28.15 -12.85
C ASN A 386 -10.84 -28.20 -11.91
N GLU A 387 -10.51 -29.41 -11.43
CA GLU A 387 -9.28 -29.64 -10.67
C GLU A 387 -8.08 -29.74 -11.62
N PRO A 388 -6.92 -29.18 -11.25
CA PRO A 388 -5.72 -29.34 -12.04
C PRO A 388 -5.16 -30.76 -11.95
N VAL A 389 -4.65 -31.26 -13.08
CA VAL A 389 -3.79 -32.44 -13.15
C VAL A 389 -2.38 -31.98 -13.52
N SER A 390 -1.44 -32.12 -12.58
CA SER A 390 -0.02 -31.82 -12.82
C SER A 390 0.69 -33.01 -13.46
N LEU A 391 1.45 -32.74 -14.53
CA LEU A 391 2.22 -33.71 -15.28
C LEU A 391 3.67 -33.24 -15.36
N SER A 392 4.63 -34.11 -15.03
CA SER A 392 6.04 -33.82 -15.29
C SER A 392 6.33 -33.95 -16.79
N LEU A 393 6.95 -32.91 -17.36
CA LEU A 393 7.45 -32.90 -18.75
C LEU A 393 8.99 -32.98 -18.80
N GLY A 394 9.64 -32.95 -17.64
CA GLY A 394 11.09 -32.92 -17.45
C GLY A 394 11.44 -32.62 -15.99
N LEU A 395 12.72 -32.40 -15.72
CA LEU A 395 13.20 -32.13 -14.35
C LEU A 395 12.67 -30.81 -13.77
N LEU A 396 12.63 -29.76 -14.60
CA LEU A 396 12.15 -28.42 -14.24
C LEU A 396 11.00 -27.97 -15.16
N GLN A 397 10.38 -28.93 -15.87
CA GLN A 397 9.29 -28.68 -16.80
C GLN A 397 8.06 -29.45 -16.37
N GLU A 398 6.93 -28.78 -16.37
CA GLU A 398 5.65 -29.38 -16.00
C GLU A 398 4.50 -28.81 -16.82
N ALA A 399 3.42 -29.57 -16.88
CA ALA A 399 2.13 -29.15 -17.39
C ALA A 399 1.08 -29.24 -16.30
N ASP A 400 0.31 -28.17 -16.07
CA ASP A 400 -0.89 -28.23 -15.25
C ASP A 400 -2.12 -28.10 -16.16
N VAL A 401 -2.94 -29.14 -16.18
CA VAL A 401 -4.08 -29.29 -17.10
C VAL A 401 -5.39 -29.18 -16.33
N TYR A 402 -6.25 -28.28 -16.78
CA TYR A 402 -7.61 -28.08 -16.28
C TYR A 402 -8.58 -28.54 -17.36
N GLU A 403 -9.12 -29.75 -17.21
CA GLU A 403 -9.97 -30.35 -18.24
C GLU A 403 -11.31 -30.85 -17.73
N ASN A 404 -12.29 -30.81 -18.63
CA ASN A 404 -13.58 -31.44 -18.45
C ASN A 404 -14.00 -32.10 -19.76
N ALA A 405 -13.74 -33.40 -19.87
CA ALA A 405 -14.06 -34.17 -21.07
C ALA A 405 -15.56 -34.11 -21.43
N SER A 406 -16.45 -34.01 -20.44
CA SER A 406 -17.90 -33.95 -20.66
C SER A 406 -18.37 -32.62 -21.27
N ARG A 407 -17.61 -31.54 -21.07
CA ARG A 407 -17.88 -30.20 -21.60
C ARG A 407 -16.99 -29.81 -22.78
N GLY A 408 -16.02 -30.65 -23.13
CA GLY A 408 -15.02 -30.34 -24.16
C GLY A 408 -14.08 -29.18 -23.77
N GLU A 409 -14.01 -28.83 -22.49
CA GLU A 409 -13.11 -27.79 -21.98
C GLU A 409 -11.73 -28.39 -21.69
N CYS A 410 -10.66 -27.74 -22.13
CA CYS A 410 -9.29 -28.12 -21.76
C CYS A 410 -8.39 -26.90 -21.81
N ALA A 411 -7.78 -26.54 -20.70
CA ALA A 411 -6.71 -25.56 -20.66
C ALA A 411 -5.45 -26.15 -20.05
N ALA A 412 -4.28 -25.72 -20.53
CA ALA A 412 -3.01 -26.15 -19.99
C ALA A 412 -2.04 -24.97 -19.83
N PHE A 413 -1.28 -24.99 -18.74
CA PHE A 413 -0.05 -24.22 -18.59
C PHE A 413 1.12 -25.16 -18.77
N LEU A 414 2.08 -24.80 -19.63
CA LEU A 414 3.34 -25.52 -19.77
C LEU A 414 4.46 -24.63 -19.26
N SER A 415 5.07 -24.96 -18.13
CA SER A 415 6.10 -24.14 -17.51
C SER A 415 7.50 -24.76 -17.62
N ASN A 416 8.49 -23.90 -17.83
CA ASN A 416 9.90 -24.19 -17.70
C ASN A 416 10.50 -23.33 -16.59
N ALA A 417 10.81 -23.94 -15.44
CA ALA A 417 11.44 -23.28 -14.31
C ALA A 417 12.98 -23.30 -14.36
N ASP A 418 13.58 -23.83 -15.44
CA ASP A 418 15.01 -23.67 -15.72
C ASP A 418 15.26 -22.21 -16.13
N ASN A 419 16.04 -21.48 -15.34
CA ASN A 419 16.32 -20.06 -15.59
C ASN A 419 17.49 -19.80 -16.56
N LYS A 420 18.07 -20.86 -17.14
CA LYS A 420 19.22 -20.75 -18.05
C LYS A 420 18.97 -21.36 -19.42
N THR A 421 18.13 -22.40 -19.49
CA THR A 421 18.04 -23.23 -20.69
C THR A 421 16.62 -23.32 -21.23
N ASP A 422 16.47 -22.99 -22.51
CA ASP A 422 15.28 -23.30 -23.31
C ASP A 422 15.10 -24.81 -23.42
N LYS A 423 13.85 -25.29 -23.44
CA LYS A 423 13.52 -26.72 -23.54
C LYS A 423 12.43 -26.98 -24.56
N VAL A 424 12.61 -28.02 -25.36
CA VAL A 424 11.55 -28.61 -26.17
C VAL A 424 10.91 -29.73 -25.36
N VAL A 425 9.61 -29.62 -25.11
CA VAL A 425 8.82 -30.64 -24.38
C VAL A 425 7.78 -31.25 -25.31
N VAL A 426 7.38 -32.50 -25.02
CA VAL A 426 6.27 -33.16 -25.71
C VAL A 426 5.05 -33.17 -24.80
N PHE A 427 3.97 -32.53 -25.23
CA PHE A 427 2.68 -32.54 -24.53
C PHE A 427 1.57 -32.91 -25.52
N ARG A 428 0.79 -33.95 -25.19
CA ARG A 428 -0.29 -34.47 -26.06
C ARG A 428 0.16 -34.72 -27.51
N ASN A 429 1.30 -35.39 -27.67
CA ASN A 429 1.93 -35.72 -28.96
C ASN A 429 2.33 -34.52 -29.83
N MET A 430 2.42 -33.31 -29.26
CA MET A 430 2.91 -32.11 -29.94
C MET A 430 4.15 -31.56 -29.22
N GLN A 431 5.08 -31.00 -30.00
CA GLN A 431 6.29 -30.39 -29.46
C GLN A 431 6.07 -28.91 -29.17
N TYR A 432 6.52 -28.46 -28.00
CA TYR A 432 6.47 -27.06 -27.59
C TYR A 432 7.86 -26.60 -27.17
N ASN A 433 8.30 -25.47 -27.73
CA ASN A 433 9.50 -24.79 -27.28
C ASN A 433 9.16 -23.82 -26.14
N LEU A 434 9.67 -24.12 -24.95
CA LEU A 434 9.55 -23.32 -23.74
C LEU A 434 10.88 -22.58 -23.48
N PRO A 435 10.93 -21.26 -23.67
CA PRO A 435 12.07 -20.46 -23.24
C PRO A 435 12.42 -20.69 -21.76
N ALA A 436 13.66 -20.42 -21.39
CA ALA A 436 14.09 -20.36 -19.99
C ALA A 436 13.16 -19.44 -19.18
N TRP A 437 12.82 -19.84 -17.96
CA TRP A 437 11.97 -19.10 -17.03
C TRP A 437 10.65 -18.61 -17.64
N SER A 438 9.89 -19.54 -18.24
CA SER A 438 8.67 -19.17 -18.97
C SER A 438 7.49 -20.10 -18.73
N VAL A 439 6.28 -19.57 -18.89
CA VAL A 439 5.03 -20.33 -18.95
C VAL A 439 4.35 -20.07 -20.28
N SER A 440 4.03 -21.14 -21.02
CA SER A 440 3.14 -21.09 -22.18
C SER A 440 1.71 -21.41 -21.78
N ILE A 441 0.76 -20.62 -22.28
CA ILE A 441 -0.66 -20.74 -21.97
C ILE A 441 -1.41 -21.29 -23.19
N LEU A 442 -2.13 -22.40 -23.00
CA LEU A 442 -2.87 -23.12 -24.04
C LEU A 442 -4.34 -23.26 -23.64
N PRO A 443 -5.23 -22.34 -24.05
CA PRO A 443 -6.65 -22.33 -23.67
C PRO A 443 -7.47 -23.53 -24.17
N ASP A 444 -6.92 -24.30 -25.11
CA ASP A 444 -7.51 -25.48 -25.75
C ASP A 444 -6.61 -26.73 -25.62
N CYS A 445 -5.58 -26.66 -24.76
CA CYS A 445 -4.51 -27.65 -24.60
C CYS A 445 -3.71 -27.95 -25.89
N LYS A 446 -3.78 -27.09 -26.92
CA LYS A 446 -3.14 -27.29 -28.22
C LYS A 446 -2.37 -26.08 -28.71
N ASN A 447 -2.99 -24.91 -28.72
CA ASN A 447 -2.45 -23.69 -29.31
C ASN A 447 -1.91 -22.75 -28.23
N VAL A 448 -0.61 -22.41 -28.33
CA VAL A 448 -0.01 -21.42 -27.43
C VAL A 448 -0.48 -20.02 -27.83
N VAL A 449 -1.33 -19.39 -27.03
CA VAL A 449 -1.80 -18.03 -27.27
C VAL A 449 -0.85 -16.99 -26.68
N PHE A 450 -0.17 -17.35 -25.60
CA PHE A 450 0.75 -16.48 -24.86
C PHE A 450 1.92 -17.28 -24.26
N ASN A 451 3.11 -16.69 -24.22
CA ASN A 451 4.23 -17.19 -23.44
C ASN A 451 4.88 -16.03 -22.70
N THR A 452 5.17 -16.22 -21.41
CA THR A 452 5.61 -15.14 -20.52
C THR A 452 6.96 -14.52 -20.90
N ALA A 453 7.83 -15.24 -21.61
CA ALA A 453 9.13 -14.73 -22.07
C ALA A 453 9.10 -14.18 -23.51
N LYS A 454 7.96 -14.25 -24.21
CA LYS A 454 7.82 -13.77 -25.60
C LYS A 454 7.06 -12.45 -25.64
N VAL A 455 7.74 -11.36 -25.31
CA VAL A 455 7.18 -10.00 -25.33
C VAL A 455 6.86 -9.57 -26.77
N ARG A 456 5.58 -9.24 -27.02
CA ARG A 456 5.10 -8.79 -28.34
C ARG A 456 4.76 -7.30 -28.39
N SER A 457 4.57 -6.67 -27.24
CA SER A 457 4.34 -5.23 -27.15
C SER A 457 5.62 -4.46 -27.47
N GLN A 458 5.50 -3.37 -28.22
CA GLN A 458 6.60 -2.46 -28.47
C GLN A 458 7.11 -1.85 -27.16
N THR A 459 8.39 -1.53 -27.08
CA THR A 459 8.96 -0.78 -25.95
C THR A 459 8.77 0.72 -26.20
N SER A 460 8.44 1.47 -25.15
CA SER A 460 8.40 2.93 -25.19
C SER A 460 9.42 3.50 -24.20
N THR A 461 10.12 4.55 -24.59
CA THR A 461 10.94 5.35 -23.69
C THR A 461 10.20 6.63 -23.36
N VAL A 462 10.00 6.92 -22.07
CA VAL A 462 9.48 8.22 -21.63
C VAL A 462 10.65 9.19 -21.58
N GLU A 463 10.53 10.32 -22.27
CA GLU A 463 11.52 11.38 -22.26
C GLU A 463 10.97 12.59 -21.49
N MET A 464 11.76 13.08 -20.53
CA MET A 464 11.47 14.35 -19.86
C MET A 464 12.07 15.48 -20.70
N ILE A 465 11.27 15.98 -21.64
CA ILE A 465 11.68 17.06 -22.54
C ILE A 465 11.50 18.40 -21.81
N PRO A 466 12.55 19.24 -21.69
CA PRO A 466 12.42 20.58 -21.15
C PRO A 466 11.38 21.38 -21.96
N SER A 467 10.41 21.97 -21.27
CA SER A 467 9.36 22.78 -21.87
C SER A 467 9.25 24.13 -21.15
N ASP A 468 8.81 25.16 -21.88
CA ASP A 468 8.49 26.45 -21.28
C ASP A 468 7.29 26.27 -20.33
N LEU A 469 7.38 26.80 -19.10
CA LEU A 469 6.31 26.72 -18.10
C LEU A 469 5.00 27.39 -18.58
N HIS A 470 4.05 26.63 -19.10
CA HIS A 470 2.77 27.18 -19.49
C HIS A 470 1.89 27.50 -18.27
N PHE A 471 1.48 28.76 -18.10
CA PHE A 471 0.50 29.14 -17.08
C PHE A 471 -0.79 28.32 -17.27
N SER A 472 -1.32 27.78 -16.18
CA SER A 472 -2.65 27.16 -16.18
C SER A 472 -3.68 28.19 -16.65
N SER A 473 -4.50 27.81 -17.64
CA SER A 473 -5.43 28.68 -18.36
C SER A 473 -6.31 29.48 -17.39
N GLY A 474 -5.95 30.74 -17.14
CA GLY A 474 -6.62 31.61 -16.17
C GLY A 474 -5.84 32.83 -15.70
N SER A 475 -4.50 32.87 -15.83
CA SER A 475 -3.70 34.06 -15.49
C SER A 475 -3.42 34.92 -16.73
N ALA A 476 -3.90 36.16 -16.71
CA ALA A 476 -3.80 37.12 -17.80
C ALA A 476 -2.44 37.84 -17.91
N HIS A 477 -1.32 37.17 -17.61
CA HIS A 477 0.00 37.80 -17.67
C HIS A 477 1.00 36.98 -18.50
N SER A 478 1.48 37.66 -19.54
CA SER A 478 2.35 37.18 -20.59
C SER A 478 3.82 37.13 -20.18
N ARG A 479 4.51 36.06 -20.60
CA ARG A 479 5.98 35.87 -20.74
C ARG A 479 6.76 35.46 -19.48
N LEU A 480 7.39 34.29 -19.58
CA LEU A 480 8.19 33.61 -18.55
C LEU A 480 9.64 34.10 -18.43
N LYS A 481 10.12 34.88 -19.42
CA LYS A 481 11.44 35.52 -19.35
C LYS A 481 11.58 36.50 -18.16
N ASP A 482 10.47 36.78 -17.50
CA ASP A 482 10.33 37.71 -16.40
C ASP A 482 10.10 37.01 -15.05
N LEU A 483 10.32 35.68 -14.94
CA LEU A 483 10.40 35.00 -13.63
C LEU A 483 11.60 35.54 -12.86
N GLN A 484 11.38 36.61 -12.11
CA GLN A 484 12.36 37.17 -11.19
C GLN A 484 12.33 36.34 -9.91
N TRP A 485 13.41 35.59 -9.67
CA TRP A 485 13.61 34.90 -8.40
C TRP A 485 13.88 35.92 -7.32
N GLU A 486 13.03 35.95 -6.30
CA GLU A 486 13.34 36.58 -5.03
C GLU A 486 14.00 35.54 -4.13
N VAL A 487 15.16 35.87 -3.56
CA VAL A 487 15.89 34.98 -2.67
C VAL A 487 15.75 35.50 -1.24
N PHE A 488 15.18 34.68 -0.38
CA PHE A 488 15.19 34.90 1.06
C PHE A 488 16.19 33.93 1.70
N MET A 489 17.21 34.49 2.36
CA MET A 489 18.23 33.69 3.04
C MET A 489 17.81 33.45 4.48
N GLU A 490 17.54 32.20 4.81
CA GLU A 490 17.29 31.79 6.19
C GLU A 490 18.61 31.93 7.00
N SER A 491 18.68 32.85 7.96
CA SER A 491 19.73 32.92 8.97
C SER A 491 19.81 31.66 9.82
N ALA A 492 21.03 31.20 10.12
CA ALA A 492 21.22 30.05 11.01
C ALA A 492 20.89 30.39 12.47
N GLY A 493 20.22 29.46 13.16
CA GLY A 493 19.84 29.56 14.57
C GLY A 493 18.39 30.03 14.78
N ILE A 494 18.09 30.47 16.01
CA ILE A 494 16.74 30.90 16.42
C ILE A 494 16.53 32.38 16.07
N TRP A 495 15.38 32.70 15.45
CA TRP A 495 14.99 34.05 15.03
C TRP A 495 14.01 34.64 16.04
N GLY A 496 14.50 34.96 17.23
CA GLY A 496 13.68 35.48 18.32
C GLY A 496 13.82 34.64 19.58
N ASP A 497 12.71 34.49 20.30
CA ASP A 497 12.68 33.71 21.52
C ASP A 497 12.70 32.21 21.22
N ALA A 498 13.45 31.46 22.02
CA ALA A 498 13.44 30.00 21.93
C ALA A 498 12.06 29.46 22.34
N ASP A 499 11.54 28.48 21.59
CA ASP A 499 10.27 27.82 21.93
C ASP A 499 10.27 27.26 23.36
N PHE A 500 11.41 26.76 23.81
CA PHE A 500 11.67 26.37 25.20
C PHE A 500 13.18 26.24 25.49
N THR A 501 13.54 26.11 26.75
CA THR A 501 14.92 25.80 27.20
C THR A 501 14.89 24.62 28.17
N ARG A 502 15.79 23.65 27.97
CA ARG A 502 15.92 22.47 28.83
C ARG A 502 17.38 22.14 29.11
N LYS A 503 17.68 21.66 30.31
CA LYS A 503 18.98 21.04 30.61
C LYS A 503 19.01 19.63 30.02
N GLY A 504 19.72 19.46 28.91
CA GLY A 504 19.89 18.18 28.20
C GLY A 504 19.20 18.13 26.83
N PHE A 505 19.48 17.07 26.08
CA PHE A 505 18.91 16.86 24.75
C PHE A 505 17.45 16.44 24.79
N VAL A 506 16.75 16.70 23.68
CA VAL A 506 15.37 16.28 23.45
C VAL A 506 15.30 15.37 22.22
N ASP A 507 14.33 14.47 22.24
CA ASP A 507 14.01 13.65 21.07
C ASP A 507 13.24 14.48 20.04
N HIS A 508 13.55 14.27 18.75
CA HIS A 508 13.00 15.08 17.65
C HIS A 508 11.50 14.92 17.54
N ILE A 509 11.00 13.69 17.39
CA ILE A 509 9.56 13.44 17.19
C ILE A 509 8.77 13.86 18.44
N ASN A 510 9.31 13.66 19.65
CA ASN A 510 8.68 14.16 20.87
C ASN A 510 8.58 15.67 20.95
N THR A 511 9.47 16.40 20.29
CA THR A 511 9.51 17.86 20.31
C THR A 511 8.66 18.44 19.19
N THR A 512 8.89 18.01 17.95
CA THR A 512 8.26 18.58 16.75
C THR A 512 6.84 18.07 16.53
N LYS A 513 6.47 16.94 17.16
CA LYS A 513 5.18 16.27 16.95
C LYS A 513 4.92 15.93 15.48
N ASP A 514 5.98 15.73 14.70
CA ASP A 514 5.94 15.57 13.23
C ASP A 514 5.20 16.72 12.52
N THR A 515 5.23 17.94 13.07
CA THR A 515 4.68 19.13 12.41
C THR A 515 5.69 19.78 11.45
N THR A 516 6.97 19.50 11.66
CA THR A 516 8.11 19.97 10.85
C THR A 516 9.20 18.90 10.79
N ASP A 517 9.97 18.89 9.70
CA ASP A 517 11.14 18.01 9.54
C ASP A 517 12.36 18.55 10.32
N TYR A 518 12.33 19.83 10.71
CA TYR A 518 13.48 20.54 11.26
C TYR A 518 13.34 20.78 12.76
N LEU A 519 14.42 20.55 13.51
CA LEU A 519 14.55 20.92 14.91
C LEU A 519 15.90 21.62 15.13
N TRP A 520 15.88 22.87 15.60
CA TRP A 520 17.08 23.59 15.99
C TRP A 520 17.47 23.24 17.44
N CYS A 521 18.65 22.68 17.62
CA CYS A 521 19.26 22.45 18.93
C CYS A 521 20.43 23.42 19.11
N THR A 522 20.27 24.41 20.00
CA THR A 522 21.29 25.44 20.23
C THR A 522 21.89 25.33 21.63
N THR A 523 23.21 25.45 21.73
CA THR A 523 23.94 25.56 23.01
C THR A 523 25.06 26.59 22.88
N SER A 524 25.57 27.08 24.01
CA SER A 524 26.70 28.01 24.06
C SER A 524 27.86 27.37 24.81
N LEU A 525 29.03 27.40 24.18
CA LEU A 525 30.29 26.98 24.77
C LEU A 525 31.14 28.23 24.95
N PHE A 526 31.52 28.53 26.19
CA PHE A 526 32.44 29.62 26.49
C PHE A 526 33.86 29.05 26.51
N VAL A 527 34.75 29.64 25.71
CA VAL A 527 36.17 29.28 25.65
C VAL A 527 36.95 30.44 26.26
N ASP A 528 37.69 30.19 27.33
CA ASP A 528 38.50 31.22 27.99
C ASP A 528 39.75 31.54 27.15
N GLY A 529 40.10 32.82 27.04
CA GLY A 529 41.18 33.30 26.17
C GLY A 529 42.60 32.86 26.55
N ASP A 530 42.77 32.29 27.74
CA ASP A 530 44.04 31.78 28.26
C ASP A 530 44.24 30.27 27.96
N GLU A 531 43.30 29.63 27.23
CA GLU A 531 43.47 28.24 26.82
C GLU A 531 44.62 28.09 25.81
N GLU A 532 45.52 27.15 26.10
CA GLU A 532 46.72 26.84 25.32
C GLU A 532 46.41 26.51 23.83
N SER A 533 45.17 26.08 23.56
CA SER A 533 44.62 25.82 22.22
C SER A 533 44.44 27.09 21.38
N VAL A 534 43.96 28.17 21.99
CA VAL A 534 43.79 29.49 21.37
C VAL A 534 45.15 30.16 21.13
N ILE A 535 46.10 29.93 22.05
CA ILE A 535 47.46 30.50 22.02
C ILE A 535 48.34 29.81 20.96
N ASN A 536 48.20 28.50 20.76
CA ASN A 536 49.02 27.72 19.82
C ASN A 536 48.36 27.50 18.45
N GLY A 537 47.15 28.02 18.22
CA GLY A 537 46.41 27.88 16.96
C GLY A 537 45.93 26.45 16.69
N SER A 538 45.73 25.62 17.74
CA SER A 538 45.20 24.27 17.57
C SER A 538 43.67 24.30 17.48
N SER A 539 43.11 23.48 16.59
CA SER A 539 41.66 23.41 16.37
C SER A 539 40.98 22.52 17.42
N THR A 540 39.95 23.04 18.07
CA THR A 540 39.06 22.26 18.94
C THR A 540 38.20 21.30 18.11
N ILE A 541 38.05 20.06 18.56
CA ILE A 541 37.20 19.06 17.92
C ILE A 541 35.82 19.08 18.59
N LEU A 542 34.77 19.35 17.81
CA LEU A 542 33.39 19.18 18.23
C LEU A 542 32.86 17.85 17.69
N GLN A 543 32.49 16.94 18.59
CA GLN A 543 31.82 15.68 18.25
C GLN A 543 30.35 15.78 18.61
N VAL A 544 29.47 15.54 17.63
CA VAL A 544 28.02 15.50 17.82
C VAL A 544 27.51 14.16 17.34
N GLU A 545 26.86 13.43 18.24
CA GLU A 545 26.21 12.16 17.90
C GLU A 545 24.70 12.39 17.78
N SER A 546 24.12 11.90 16.69
CA SER A 546 22.68 11.98 16.42
C SER A 546 22.15 10.59 16.04
N LYS A 547 20.87 10.34 16.34
CA LYS A 547 20.17 9.14 15.84
C LYS A 547 19.61 9.33 14.41
N GLY A 548 19.91 10.46 13.78
CA GLY A 548 19.51 10.77 12.41
C GLY A 548 18.34 11.76 12.30
N HIS A 549 17.89 12.08 11.09
CA HIS A 549 18.36 11.52 9.80
C HIS A 549 19.44 12.37 9.11
N VAL A 550 19.42 13.70 9.30
CA VAL A 550 20.43 14.63 8.77
C VAL A 550 20.79 15.62 9.87
N LEU A 551 22.07 15.95 9.98
CA LEU A 551 22.61 16.91 10.93
C LEU A 551 23.40 17.99 10.19
N HIS A 552 23.07 19.26 10.45
CA HIS A 552 23.88 20.40 10.04
C HIS A 552 24.43 21.07 11.29
N VAL A 553 25.74 21.29 11.34
CA VAL A 553 26.42 21.92 12.48
C VAL A 553 26.79 23.35 12.11
N PHE A 554 26.21 24.31 12.83
CA PHE A 554 26.52 25.72 12.70
C PHE A 554 27.26 26.21 13.95
N VAL A 555 28.41 26.88 13.76
CA VAL A 555 29.16 27.55 14.83
C VAL A 555 29.19 29.04 14.50
N ASN A 556 28.76 29.88 15.44
CA ASN A 556 28.65 31.33 15.24
C ASN A 556 27.91 31.71 13.93
N LYS A 557 26.81 31.00 13.66
CA LYS A 557 25.96 31.12 12.46
C LYS A 557 26.61 30.72 11.13
N LEU A 558 27.81 30.12 11.17
CA LEU A 558 28.50 29.61 9.99
C LEU A 558 28.43 28.09 9.95
N LEU A 559 28.04 27.52 8.81
CA LEU A 559 28.03 26.08 8.60
C LEU A 559 29.46 25.54 8.71
N GLN A 560 29.69 24.57 9.59
CA GLN A 560 30.99 23.92 9.80
C GLN A 560 31.02 22.48 9.27
N GLY A 561 29.86 21.83 9.17
CA GLY A 561 29.78 20.46 8.67
C GLY A 561 28.35 19.99 8.53
N GLU A 562 28.19 18.94 7.74
CA GLU A 562 26.94 18.22 7.52
C GLU A 562 27.22 16.71 7.59
N ASP A 563 26.25 15.98 8.14
CA ASP A 563 26.29 14.52 8.18
C ASP A 563 24.92 13.95 7.82
N PHE A 564 24.94 12.86 7.06
CA PHE A 564 23.77 12.17 6.56
C PHE A 564 23.75 10.76 7.15
N ILE A 565 22.92 10.57 8.16
CA ILE A 565 22.83 9.30 8.87
C ILE A 565 21.86 8.41 8.12
N PHE A 566 22.37 7.74 7.09
CA PHE A 566 21.67 6.64 6.45
C PHE A 566 21.66 5.46 7.41
N LEU A 567 20.58 5.34 8.19
CA LEU A 567 20.26 4.07 8.84
C LEU A 567 19.86 3.08 7.75
N PHE A 568 20.85 2.47 7.10
CA PHE A 568 20.65 1.23 6.36
C PHE A 568 20.23 0.17 7.37
N GLN A 569 18.92 0.03 7.58
CA GLN A 569 18.33 -1.15 8.18
C GLN A 569 17.84 -2.03 7.03
N CYS A 570 18.73 -2.91 6.55
CA CYS A 570 18.37 -4.08 5.76
C CYS A 570 17.56 -5.09 6.58
#